data_AF-A0A914YC92-F1
#
_entry.id   AF-A0A914YC92-F1
#
_cell.length_a   1.000
_cell.length_b   1.000
_cell.length_c   1.000
_cell.angle_alpha   90.00
_cell.angle_beta   90.00
_cell.angle_gamma   90.00
#
_symmetry.space_group_name_H-M   'P 1'
#
loop_
_entity.id
_entity.type
_entity.pdbx_description
1 polymer ?
#
loop_
_entity_poly.entity_id
_entity_poly.type
_entity_poly.pdbx_seq_one_letter_code
_entity_poly.pdbx_strand_id
1 'polypeptide(L)'
;MHRIECTLNNYAWGKCGTNSEVAKLFAAGHDSFQITPNMPYSELWMGTHPDGPAKLHGSSEKLSKFLAKYEIPESSRKEENHLPFIMKIMSISHTLSLQVHPTKVIFI
;
A
#
# COMPACT_ATOMS: atom_id res chain seq x y z
N MET A 1 9.17 -17.32 0.18
CA MET A 1 8.20 -16.40 0.83
C MET A 1 8.98 -15.15 1.25
N HIS A 2 8.55 -13.96 0.85
CA HIS A 2 9.23 -12.69 1.15
C HIS A 2 8.34 -11.78 2.00
N ARG A 3 8.90 -11.19 3.06
CA ARG A 3 8.23 -10.11 3.81
C ARG A 3 8.36 -8.81 3.01
N ILE A 4 7.28 -8.03 2.97
CA ILE A 4 7.25 -6.74 2.30
C ILE A 4 7.00 -5.60 3.30
N GLU A 5 7.61 -4.46 3.03
CA GLU A 5 7.34 -3.19 3.70
C GLU A 5 6.33 -2.40 2.88
N CYS A 6 5.26 -1.98 3.53
CA CYS A 6 4.06 -1.45 2.90
C CYS A 6 3.96 0.06 3.11
N THR A 7 3.18 0.75 2.29
CA THR A 7 3.05 2.21 2.40
C THR A 7 1.95 2.60 3.37
N LEU A 8 2.32 3.35 4.40
CA LEU A 8 1.41 3.94 5.37
C LEU A 8 0.98 5.33 4.92
N ASN A 9 -0.32 5.61 4.93
CA ASN A 9 -0.89 6.91 4.55
C ASN A 9 -1.62 7.56 5.72
N ASN A 10 -1.46 8.88 5.84
CA ASN A 10 -1.93 9.69 6.97
C ASN A 10 -2.95 10.76 6.56
N TYR A 11 -3.98 10.39 5.79
CA TYR A 11 -5.05 11.30 5.40
C TYR A 11 -5.90 11.73 6.60
N ALA A 12 -6.35 12.98 6.60
CA ALA A 12 -7.05 13.60 7.73
C ALA A 12 -8.35 12.88 8.16
N TRP A 13 -8.97 12.09 7.28
CA TRP A 13 -10.17 11.32 7.60
C TRP A 13 -9.90 10.06 8.43
N GLY A 14 -8.63 9.65 8.59
CA GLY A 14 -8.25 8.44 9.32
C GLY A 14 -8.42 8.54 10.83
N LYS A 15 -8.52 7.40 11.52
CA LYS A 15 -8.49 7.37 13.00
C LYS A 15 -7.12 7.78 13.52
N CYS A 16 -7.09 8.48 14.65
CA CYS A 16 -5.85 8.97 15.24
C CYS A 16 -5.20 7.95 16.18
N GLY A 17 -3.86 7.92 16.15
CA GLY A 17 -3.05 7.16 17.11
C GLY A 17 -3.44 5.69 17.23
N THR A 18 -3.48 5.20 18.46
CA THR A 18 -3.78 3.79 18.78
C THR A 18 -5.24 3.39 18.52
N ASN A 19 -6.12 4.36 18.27
CA ASN A 19 -7.50 4.08 17.83
C ASN A 19 -7.55 3.59 16.38
N SER A 20 -6.44 3.68 15.64
CA SER A 20 -6.34 3.20 14.27
C SER A 20 -5.81 1.77 14.18
N GLU A 21 -6.57 0.87 13.54
CA GLU A 21 -6.06 -0.47 13.23
C GLU A 21 -4.90 -0.44 12.24
N VAL A 22 -4.90 0.53 11.32
CA VAL A 22 -3.78 0.75 10.41
C VAL A 22 -2.51 1.07 11.20
N ALA A 23 -2.59 1.94 12.22
CA ALA A 23 -1.43 2.26 13.07
C ALA A 23 -0.94 1.05 13.86
N LYS A 24 -1.86 0.29 14.49
CA LYS A 24 -1.52 -0.89 15.29
C LYS A 24 -0.90 -2.00 14.44
N LEU A 25 -1.47 -2.29 13.27
CA LEU A 25 -0.92 -3.27 12.34
C LEU A 25 0.45 -2.86 11.81
N PHE A 26 0.62 -1.58 11.46
CA PHE A 26 1.92 -1.09 11.01
C PHE A 26 2.98 -1.20 12.11
N ALA A 27 2.65 -0.78 13.35
CA ALA A 27 3.54 -0.88 14.49
C ALA A 27 3.92 -2.34 14.84
N ALA A 28 2.97 -3.27 14.78
CA ALA A 28 3.23 -4.69 15.01
C ALA A 28 4.22 -5.29 13.99
N GLY A 29 4.33 -4.68 12.82
CA GLY A 29 5.30 -5.04 11.78
C GLY A 29 6.55 -4.16 11.73
N HIS A 30 6.75 -3.18 12.63
CA HIS A 30 7.89 -2.28 12.59
C HIS A 30 8.31 -1.86 14.01
N ASP A 31 9.29 -2.55 14.59
CA ASP A 31 9.70 -2.36 15.99
C ASP A 31 10.15 -0.92 16.33
N SER A 32 10.72 -0.21 15.35
CA SER A 32 11.17 1.18 15.51
C SER A 32 10.05 2.20 15.33
N PHE A 33 8.86 1.79 14.89
CA PHE A 33 7.75 2.70 14.60
C PHE A 33 6.97 3.04 15.89
N GLN A 34 6.85 4.34 16.16
CA GLN A 34 6.09 4.85 17.29
C GLN A 34 4.80 5.49 16.82
N ILE A 35 3.67 5.00 17.35
CA ILE A 35 2.34 5.56 17.04
C ILE A 35 2.23 6.94 17.69
N THR A 36 2.02 7.96 16.87
CA THR A 36 1.83 9.34 17.32
C THR A 36 0.36 9.55 17.70
N PRO A 37 0.01 9.89 18.96
CA PRO A 37 -1.37 9.88 19.46
C PRO A 37 -2.38 10.70 18.63
N ASN A 38 -1.99 11.89 18.16
CA ASN A 38 -2.87 12.81 17.43
C ASN A 38 -2.70 12.76 15.91
N MET A 39 -1.87 11.85 15.38
CA MET A 39 -1.66 11.70 13.94
C MET A 39 -2.73 10.77 13.38
N PRO A 40 -3.40 11.14 12.27
CA PRO A 40 -4.34 10.24 11.61
C PRO A 40 -3.58 9.15 10.85
N TYR A 41 -4.05 7.91 10.96
CA TYR A 41 -3.52 6.76 10.23
C TYR A 41 -4.67 6.14 9.44
N SER A 42 -4.66 6.37 8.13
CA SER A 42 -5.84 6.22 7.27
C SER A 42 -5.83 4.94 6.44
N GLU A 43 -4.76 4.68 5.69
CA GLU A 43 -4.65 3.53 4.79
C GLU A 43 -3.27 2.87 4.92
N LEU A 44 -3.23 1.54 4.86
CA LEU A 44 -2.02 0.75 4.64
C LEU A 44 -2.11 0.09 3.27
N TRP A 45 -1.21 0.44 2.35
CA TRP A 45 -1.21 -0.04 0.97
C TRP A 45 -0.23 -1.18 0.78
N MET A 46 -0.72 -2.26 0.20
CA MET A 46 0.03 -3.48 -0.06
C MET A 46 -0.02 -3.79 -1.56
N GLY A 47 1.15 -3.92 -2.17
CA GLY A 47 1.30 -4.29 -3.57
C GLY A 47 2.25 -3.36 -4.31
N THR A 48 1.99 -3.20 -5.60
CA THR A 48 2.91 -2.58 -6.56
C THR A 48 2.42 -1.23 -7.08
N HIS A 49 1.46 -0.58 -6.41
CA HIS A 49 0.93 0.68 -6.92
C HIS A 49 2.02 1.76 -6.95
N PRO A 50 2.20 2.52 -8.05
CA PRO A 50 3.29 3.49 -8.17
C PRO A 50 3.36 4.54 -7.05
N ASP A 51 2.21 5.03 -6.59
CA ASP A 51 2.13 6.05 -5.53
C ASP A 51 2.40 5.51 -4.11
N GLY A 52 2.34 4.19 -3.93
CA GLY A 52 2.60 3.54 -2.65
C GLY A 52 3.23 2.16 -2.86
N PRO A 53 4.47 2.11 -3.39
CA PRO A 53 5.08 0.86 -3.79
C PRO A 53 5.59 0.14 -2.54
N ALA A 54 5.14 -1.11 -2.36
CA ALA A 54 5.76 -1.96 -1.35
C ALA A 54 7.21 -2.30 -1.75
N LYS A 55 8.05 -2.54 -0.74
CA LYS A 55 9.46 -2.92 -0.90
C LYS A 55 9.73 -4.26 -0.24
N LEU A 56 10.78 -4.95 -0.65
CA LEU A 56 11.25 -6.12 0.08
C LEU A 56 11.84 -5.69 1.42
N HIS A 57 11.46 -6.36 2.51
CA HIS A 57 11.96 -6.04 3.84
C HIS A 57 13.49 -6.14 3.90
N GLY A 58 14.14 -5.15 4.51
CA GLY A 58 15.60 -5.06 4.58
C GLY A 58 16.29 -4.66 3.27
N SER A 59 15.52 -4.22 2.27
CA SER A 59 16.02 -3.77 0.97
C SER A 59 15.31 -2.50 0.50
N SER A 60 15.95 -1.73 -0.37
CA SER A 60 15.32 -0.62 -1.08
C SER A 60 14.59 -1.06 -2.36
N GLU A 61 14.67 -2.34 -2.72
CA GLU A 61 14.05 -2.91 -3.91
C GLU A 61 12.52 -2.90 -3.83
N LYS A 62 11.88 -2.24 -4.81
CA LYS A 62 10.42 -2.28 -4.99
C LYS A 62 9.96 -3.69 -5.33
N LEU A 63 8.78 -4.06 -4.81
CA LEU A 63 8.12 -5.31 -5.14
C LEU A 63 7.86 -5.43 -6.66
N SER A 64 7.50 -4.34 -7.33
CA SER A 64 7.25 -4.36 -8.79
C SER A 64 8.49 -4.75 -9.60
N LYS A 65 9.66 -4.27 -9.22
CA LYS A 65 10.95 -4.65 -9.83
C LYS A 65 11.33 -6.09 -9.53
N PHE A 66 11.10 -6.51 -8.27
CA PHE A 66 11.34 -7.90 -7.89
C PHE A 66 10.48 -8.87 -8.71
N LEU A 67 9.19 -8.59 -8.86
CA LEU A 67 8.25 -9.42 -9.63
C LEU A 67 8.61 -9.48 -11.11
N ALA A 68 9.11 -8.39 -11.70
CA ALA A 68 9.51 -8.35 -13.10
C ALA A 68 10.60 -9.38 -13.46
N LYS A 69 11.50 -9.71 -12.51
CA LYS A 69 12.56 -10.72 -12.70
C LYS A 69 12.02 -12.13 -12.98
N TYR A 70 10.78 -12.40 -12.56
CA TYR A 70 10.15 -13.71 -12.68
C TYR A 70 9.10 -13.78 -13.79
N GLU A 71 8.98 -12.74 -14.63
CA GLU A 71 8.17 -12.85 -15.84
C GLU A 71 8.78 -13.88 -16.79
N ILE A 72 7.91 -14.74 -17.33
CA ILE A 72 8.25 -15.79 -18.29
C ILE A 72 7.40 -15.55 -19.55
N PRO A 73 8.00 -15.54 -20.75
CA PRO A 73 9.43 -15.75 -21.04
C PRO A 73 10.30 -14.54 -20.66
N GLU A 74 11.61 -14.76 -20.50
CA GLU A 74 12.58 -13.70 -20.15
C GLU A 74 12.57 -12.52 -21.14
N SER A 75 12.28 -12.80 -22.42
CA SER A 75 12.11 -11.78 -23.47
C SER A 75 10.95 -10.82 -23.24
N SER A 76 10.02 -11.16 -22.35
CA SER A 76 8.86 -10.33 -21.99
C SER A 76 9.08 -9.53 -20.70
N ARG A 77 10.25 -9.65 -20.06
CA ARG A 77 10.54 -8.94 -18.81
C ARG A 77 10.50 -7.44 -19.02
N LYS A 78 9.63 -6.79 -18.25
CA LYS A 78 9.56 -5.33 -18.15
C LYS A 78 10.51 -4.82 -17.07
N GLU A 79 10.69 -3.50 -16.98
CA GLU A 79 11.43 -2.89 -15.86
C GLU A 79 10.70 -3.05 -14.52
N GLU A 80 9.36 -2.98 -14.55
CA GLU A 80 8.47 -3.17 -13.41
C GLU A 80 7.25 -3.99 -13.85
N ASN A 81 6.83 -4.95 -13.01
CA ASN A 81 5.61 -5.71 -13.19
C ASN A 81 4.63 -5.39 -12.05
N HIS A 82 3.44 -4.91 -12.41
CA HIS A 82 2.44 -4.45 -11.44
C HIS A 82 1.30 -5.46 -11.32
N LEU A 83 0.92 -5.76 -10.08
CA LEU A 83 -0.23 -6.56 -9.75
C LEU A 83 -1.51 -5.88 -10.29
N PRO A 84 -2.49 -6.66 -10.78
CA PRO A 84 -3.74 -6.14 -11.31
C PRO A 84 -4.71 -5.68 -10.20
N PHE A 85 -4.24 -5.59 -8.96
CA PHE A 85 -5.00 -5.15 -7.80
C PHE A 85 -4.07 -4.42 -6.82
N ILE A 86 -4.70 -3.64 -5.94
CA ILE A 86 -4.07 -3.11 -4.73
C ILE A 86 -4.88 -3.62 -3.54
N MET A 87 -4.18 -4.09 -2.50
CA MET A 87 -4.81 -4.43 -1.23
C MET A 87 -4.61 -3.28 -0.26
N LYS A 88 -5.68 -2.87 0.42
CA LYS A 88 -5.64 -1.80 1.42
C LYS A 88 -6.28 -2.25 2.72
N ILE A 89 -5.72 -1.79 3.83
CA ILE A 89 -6.43 -1.74 5.13
C ILE A 89 -6.77 -0.29 5.39
N MET A 90 -8.02 -0.03 5.76
CA MET A 90 -8.51 1.33 6.00
C MET A 90 -8.99 1.47 7.44
N SER A 91 -8.69 2.61 8.06
CA SER A 91 -9.09 2.92 9.43
C SER A 91 -9.76 4.29 9.47
N ILE A 92 -11.09 4.27 9.38
CA ILE A 92 -11.91 5.43 9.03
C ILE A 92 -12.45 6.10 10.30
N SER A 93 -12.24 7.42 10.44
CA SER A 93 -12.82 8.26 11.49
C SER A 93 -13.90 9.21 10.99
N HIS A 94 -13.80 9.66 9.74
CA HIS A 94 -14.75 10.56 9.10
C HIS A 94 -15.31 9.91 7.83
N THR A 95 -16.56 10.24 7.49
CA THR A 95 -17.21 9.76 6.27
C THR A 95 -16.40 10.14 5.03
N LEU A 96 -16.22 9.17 4.13
CA LEU A 96 -15.58 9.40 2.84
C LEU A 96 -16.60 9.91 1.82
N SER A 97 -16.11 10.45 0.70
CA SER A 97 -17.00 10.90 -0.38
C SER A 97 -17.84 9.73 -0.92
N LEU A 98 -19.04 10.04 -1.42
CA LEU A 98 -19.76 9.14 -2.30
C LEU A 98 -18.94 8.99 -3.60
N GLN A 99 -18.69 7.75 -4.00
CA GLN A 99 -17.78 7.45 -5.11
C GLN A 99 -18.47 6.59 -6.16
N VAL A 100 -18.16 6.87 -7.42
CA VAL A 100 -18.50 6.06 -8.59
C VAL A 100 -17.22 5.81 -9.35
N HIS A 101 -16.93 4.56 -9.68
CA HIS A 101 -15.76 4.23 -10.48
C HIS A 101 -16.16 4.11 -11.95
N PRO A 102 -15.31 4.58 -12.89
CA PRO A 102 -15.56 4.42 -14.31
C PRO A 102 -15.60 2.93 -14.67
N THR A 103 -16.45 2.59 -15.65
CA THR A 103 -16.38 1.25 -16.28
C THR A 103 -15.22 1.23 -17.28
N LYS A 104 -14.85 0.03 -17.75
CA LYS A 104 -13.75 -0.14 -18.70
C LYS A 104 -14.01 0.53 -20.06
N VAL A 105 -15.25 0.91 -20.34
CA VAL A 105 -15.65 1.54 -21.61
C VAL A 105 -15.23 3.00 -21.57
N ILE A 106 -14.21 3.33 -22.36
CA ILE A 106 -13.81 4.70 -22.66
C ILE A 106 -14.82 5.21 -23.70
N PHE A 107 -15.57 6.26 -23.36
CA PHE A 107 -16.17 7.10 -24.40
C PHE A 107 -15.03 7.91 -25.01
N ILE A 108 -14.70 7.53 -26.25
CA ILE A 108 -13.78 8.22 -27.18
C ILE A 108 -14.23 9.65 -27.47
#